data_AF-A0A259J0F7-F1
#
_entry.id   AF-A0A259J0F7-F1
#
_cell.length_a   1.000
_cell.length_b   1.000
_cell.length_c   1.000
_cell.angle_alpha   90.00
_cell.angle_beta   90.00
_cell.angle_gamma   90.00
#
_symmetry.space_group_name_H-M   'P 1'
#
loop_
_entity.id
_entity.type
_entity.pdbx_description
1 polymer ?
#
loop_
_entity_poly.entity_id
_entity_poly.type
_entity_poly.pdbx_seq_one_letter_code
_entity_poly.pdbx_strand_id
1 'polypeptide(L)'
;MATPSAAILCALLALLLWVPVGWLVARRLPLGRDLALAAAPMLGWAVQGIIALQAATAAGFTVMVILAATLAIGAAALLLPTPKDDEPSPRGLPLWIFAAAALVAVGPALAILPKLMPDGIALASPIYDHAKIALVDEIVRTGVPPANPFLGTAHGPGSTAYYYFWLFGAAQLAHLSGATGWEADIAATWFTGFASLALMCGLAFRLSGARSSSALFVLLLALGGSLRPVLAAQFGADAVDAALEPATGLAGWLFQTSWSPHHVAAG
;
A
#
# COMPACT_ATOMS: atom_id res chain seq x y z
N MET A 1 -21.63 -3.16 5.46
CA MET A 1 -20.57 -4.05 6.00
C MET A 1 -19.59 -4.34 4.89
N ALA A 2 -18.31 -4.44 5.20
CA ALA A 2 -17.27 -4.70 4.22
C ALA A 2 -17.54 -6.02 3.46
N THR A 3 -17.59 -5.97 2.13
CA THR A 3 -17.76 -7.20 1.32
C THR A 3 -16.44 -7.61 0.66
N PRO A 4 -16.09 -8.92 0.66
CA PRO A 4 -14.88 -9.39 -0.02
C PRO A 4 -14.87 -9.03 -1.52
N SER A 5 -16.03 -9.05 -2.18
CA SER A 5 -16.16 -8.69 -3.59
C SER A 5 -15.81 -7.23 -3.87
N ALA A 6 -16.27 -6.29 -3.03
CA ALA A 6 -15.93 -4.88 -3.20
C ALA A 6 -14.45 -4.61 -2.86
N ALA A 7 -13.88 -5.29 -1.85
CA ALA A 7 -12.46 -5.19 -1.55
C ALA A 7 -11.59 -5.72 -2.72
N ILE A 8 -11.99 -6.84 -3.34
CA ILE A 8 -11.31 -7.37 -4.54
C ILE A 8 -11.44 -6.39 -5.71
N LEU A 9 -12.62 -5.80 -5.93
CA LEU A 9 -12.79 -4.77 -6.96
C LEU A 9 -11.86 -3.58 -6.73
N CYS A 10 -11.79 -3.05 -5.51
CA CYS A 10 -10.85 -1.99 -5.15
C CYS A 10 -9.39 -2.39 -5.40
N ALA A 11 -9.00 -3.63 -5.09
CA ALA A 11 -7.65 -4.14 -5.34
C ALA A 11 -7.33 -4.23 -6.84
N LEU A 12 -8.28 -4.67 -7.66
CA LEU A 12 -8.15 -4.68 -9.12
C LEU A 12 -8.05 -3.27 -9.68
N LEU A 13 -8.86 -2.34 -9.17
CA LEU A 13 -8.78 -0.92 -9.54
C LEU A 13 -7.43 -0.31 -9.15
N ALA A 14 -6.88 -0.66 -7.98
CA ALA A 14 -5.55 -0.22 -7.57
C ALA A 14 -4.47 -0.68 -8.56
N LEU A 15 -4.53 -1.95 -8.99
CA LEU A 15 -3.62 -2.48 -10.02
C LEU A 15 -3.79 -1.71 -11.35
N LEU A 16 -5.02 -1.52 -11.82
CA LEU A 16 -5.30 -0.84 -13.10
C LEU A 16 -4.95 0.64 -13.09
N LEU A 17 -5.18 1.32 -11.97
CA LEU A 17 -4.94 2.75 -11.80
C LEU A 17 -3.44 3.05 -11.70
N TRP A 18 -2.71 2.26 -10.93
CA TRP A 18 -1.33 2.59 -10.55
C TRP A 18 -0.28 1.84 -11.37
N VAL A 19 -0.42 0.53 -11.59
CA VAL A 19 0.66 -0.28 -12.21
C VAL A 19 0.99 0.15 -13.65
N PRO A 20 0.02 0.38 -14.56
CA PRO A 20 0.34 0.81 -15.93
C PRO A 20 1.07 2.15 -15.98
N VAL A 21 0.61 3.13 -15.21
CA VAL A 21 1.25 4.45 -15.10
C VAL A 21 2.65 4.31 -14.51
N GLY A 22 2.78 3.57 -13.43
CA GLY A 22 4.07 3.33 -12.80
C GLY A 22 5.06 2.60 -13.70
N TRP A 23 4.59 1.67 -14.55
CA TRP A 23 5.42 1.02 -15.57
C TRP A 23 5.88 1.99 -16.66
N LEU A 24 5.00 2.91 -17.10
CA LEU A 24 5.35 3.97 -18.04
C LEU A 24 6.37 4.95 -17.47
N VAL A 25 6.30 5.25 -16.17
CA VAL A 25 7.27 6.08 -15.46
C VAL A 25 8.59 5.31 -15.26
N ALA A 26 8.52 4.07 -14.76
CA ALA A 26 9.68 3.29 -14.38
C ALA A 26 10.62 2.99 -15.56
N ARG A 27 10.07 2.76 -16.76
CA ARG A 27 10.87 2.57 -17.99
C ARG A 27 11.64 3.82 -18.44
N ARG A 28 11.38 4.98 -17.83
CA ARG A 28 12.11 6.24 -18.08
C ARG A 28 13.25 6.44 -17.09
N LEU A 29 13.37 5.57 -16.09
CA LEU A 29 14.42 5.59 -15.08
C LEU A 29 15.49 4.55 -15.44
N PRO A 30 16.76 4.76 -15.03
CA PRO A 30 17.87 3.83 -15.26
C PRO A 30 17.81 2.60 -14.32
N LEU A 31 16.64 1.95 -14.24
CA LEU A 31 16.39 0.81 -13.36
C LEU A 31 16.61 -0.54 -14.05
N GLY A 32 16.69 -0.57 -15.39
CA GLY A 32 16.59 -1.81 -16.15
C GLY A 32 15.19 -2.45 -16.05
N ARG A 33 14.88 -3.36 -16.98
CA ARG A 33 13.51 -3.87 -17.17
C ARG A 33 12.90 -4.52 -15.92
N ASP A 34 13.65 -5.37 -15.23
CA ASP A 34 13.13 -6.16 -14.11
C ASP A 34 12.80 -5.31 -12.89
N LEU A 35 13.72 -4.42 -12.51
CA LEU A 35 13.49 -3.50 -11.40
C LEU A 35 12.45 -2.45 -11.78
N ALA A 36 12.38 -2.02 -13.04
CA ALA A 36 11.31 -1.13 -13.51
C ALA A 36 9.92 -1.78 -13.36
N LEU A 37 9.80 -3.08 -13.67
CA LEU A 37 8.55 -3.82 -13.51
C LEU A 37 8.20 -4.01 -12.03
N ALA A 38 9.20 -4.36 -11.21
CA ALA A 38 9.06 -4.50 -9.76
C ALA A 38 8.68 -3.19 -9.05
N ALA A 39 9.23 -2.07 -9.50
CA ALA A 39 8.96 -0.74 -8.95
C ALA A 39 7.66 -0.12 -9.47
N ALA A 40 7.07 -0.64 -10.56
CA ALA A 40 5.90 -0.06 -11.20
C ALA A 40 4.71 0.15 -10.24
N PRO A 41 4.30 -0.80 -9.38
CA PRO A 41 3.18 -0.56 -8.46
C PRO A 41 3.42 0.64 -7.52
N MET A 42 4.63 0.73 -6.93
CA MET A 42 4.98 1.78 -5.98
C MET A 42 5.11 3.15 -6.66
N LEU A 43 5.83 3.20 -7.79
CA LEU A 43 6.00 4.43 -8.56
C LEU A 43 4.66 4.94 -9.11
N GLY A 44 3.80 4.02 -9.53
CA GLY A 44 2.45 4.31 -10.01
C GLY A 44 1.61 4.99 -8.95
N TRP A 45 1.52 4.38 -7.76
CA TRP A 45 0.77 4.95 -6.63
C TRP A 45 1.33 6.31 -6.21
N ALA A 46 2.66 6.45 -6.12
CA ALA A 46 3.29 7.71 -5.73
C ALA A 46 3.03 8.83 -6.74
N VAL A 47 3.35 8.61 -8.02
CA VAL A 47 3.22 9.66 -9.05
C VAL A 47 1.76 9.98 -9.34
N GLN A 48 0.92 8.96 -9.49
CA GLN A 48 -0.51 9.15 -9.74
C GLN A 48 -1.17 9.83 -8.54
N GLY A 49 -0.88 9.39 -7.32
CA GLY A 49 -1.44 9.98 -6.10
C GLY A 49 -1.07 11.45 -5.97
N ILE A 50 0.19 11.83 -6.22
CA ILE A 50 0.64 13.24 -6.11
C ILE A 50 -0.13 14.10 -7.10
N ILE A 51 -0.14 13.73 -8.38
CA ILE A 51 -0.78 14.54 -9.43
C ILE A 51 -2.30 14.58 -9.25
N ALA A 52 -2.92 13.44 -8.93
CA ALA A 52 -4.36 13.38 -8.67
C ALA A 52 -4.75 14.20 -7.45
N LEU A 53 -3.93 14.24 -6.40
CA LEU A 53 -4.21 15.07 -5.23
C LEU A 53 -4.16 16.56 -5.55
N GLN A 54 -3.14 17.00 -6.30
CA GLN A 54 -3.05 18.40 -6.76
C GLN A 54 -4.24 18.76 -7.65
N ALA A 55 -4.60 17.88 -8.60
CA ALA A 55 -5.73 18.09 -9.49
C ALA A 55 -7.06 18.12 -8.72
N ALA A 56 -7.26 17.24 -7.74
CA ALA A 56 -8.45 17.20 -6.91
C ALA A 56 -8.56 18.44 -6.00
N THR A 57 -7.43 18.98 -5.54
CA THR A 57 -7.39 20.23 -4.77
C THR A 57 -7.80 21.43 -5.62
N ALA A 58 -7.44 21.43 -6.91
CA ALA A 58 -7.75 22.52 -7.83
C ALA A 58 -9.15 22.44 -8.46
N ALA A 59 -9.61 21.22 -8.78
CA ALA A 59 -10.81 20.98 -9.60
C ALA A 59 -11.90 20.13 -8.90
N GLY A 60 -11.67 19.73 -7.65
CA GLY A 60 -12.57 18.87 -6.88
C GLY A 60 -12.25 17.37 -7.00
N PHE A 61 -12.58 16.61 -5.97
CA PHE A 61 -12.38 15.17 -5.92
C PHE A 61 -13.50 14.44 -6.68
N THR A 62 -13.24 14.11 -7.94
CA THR A 62 -14.20 13.40 -8.81
C THR A 62 -13.52 12.29 -9.61
N VAL A 63 -14.30 11.29 -10.05
CA VAL A 63 -13.83 10.23 -10.96
C VAL A 63 -13.13 10.81 -12.20
N MET A 64 -13.70 11.85 -12.81
CA MET A 64 -13.13 12.47 -14.01
C MET A 64 -11.74 13.07 -13.76
N VAL A 65 -11.55 13.71 -12.59
CA VAL A 65 -10.25 14.27 -12.20
C VAL A 65 -9.22 13.17 -11.97
N ILE A 66 -9.60 12.07 -11.29
CA ILE A 66 -8.72 10.91 -11.07
C ILE A 66 -8.26 10.31 -12.42
N LEU A 67 -9.20 10.09 -13.34
CA LEU A 67 -8.91 9.52 -14.66
C LEU A 67 -8.09 10.49 -15.53
N ALA A 68 -8.42 11.78 -15.53
CA ALA A 68 -7.68 12.80 -16.28
C ALA A 68 -6.23 12.92 -15.80
N ALA A 69 -6.00 12.91 -14.48
CA ALA A 69 -4.65 12.89 -13.91
C ALA A 69 -3.86 11.65 -14.39
N THR A 70 -4.49 10.47 -14.32
CA THR A 70 -3.89 9.20 -14.76
C THR A 70 -3.51 9.23 -16.25
N LEU A 71 -4.41 9.71 -17.11
CA LEU A 71 -4.17 9.85 -18.55
C LEU A 71 -3.09 10.88 -18.86
N ALA A 72 -3.07 12.01 -18.16
CA ALA A 72 -2.06 13.06 -18.34
C ALA A 72 -0.65 12.55 -18.03
N ILE A 73 -0.49 11.77 -16.96
CA ILE A 73 0.81 11.15 -16.62
C ILE A 73 1.20 10.14 -17.68
N GLY A 74 0.26 9.29 -18.12
CA GLY A 74 0.52 8.32 -19.19
C GLY A 74 0.97 9.00 -20.49
N ALA A 75 0.28 10.06 -20.91
CA ALA A 75 0.63 10.84 -22.09
C ALA A 75 2.00 11.50 -21.95
N ALA A 76 2.27 12.17 -20.82
CA ALA A 76 3.57 12.78 -20.55
C ALA A 76 4.70 11.74 -20.56
N ALA A 77 4.48 10.59 -19.92
CA ALA A 77 5.44 9.50 -19.89
C ALA A 77 5.68 8.90 -21.28
N LEU A 78 4.72 8.91 -22.21
CA LEU A 78 4.91 8.45 -23.59
C LEU A 78 5.71 9.43 -24.45
N LEU A 79 5.59 10.73 -24.19
CA LEU A 79 6.28 11.79 -24.94
C LEU A 79 7.77 11.93 -24.59
N LEU A 80 8.19 11.45 -23.41
CA LEU A 80 9.60 11.48 -23.01
C LEU A 80 10.43 10.47 -23.81
N PRO A 81 11.74 10.70 -24.02
CA PRO A 81 12.64 9.71 -24.60
C PRO A 81 12.89 8.55 -23.63
N THR A 82 13.11 7.33 -24.16
CA THR A 82 13.52 6.17 -23.35
C THR A 82 15.03 6.22 -23.17
N PRO A 83 15.56 6.02 -21.95
CA PRO A 83 16.98 5.75 -21.76
C PRO A 83 17.42 4.61 -22.68
N LYS A 84 18.65 4.68 -23.20
CA LYS A 84 19.25 3.52 -23.87
C LYS A 84 19.44 2.44 -22.81
N ASP A 85 18.84 1.28 -23.03
CA ASP A 85 19.03 0.14 -22.14
C ASP A 85 20.52 -0.27 -22.15
N ASP A 86 21.11 -0.40 -20.97
CA ASP A 86 22.33 -1.20 -20.79
C ASP A 86 22.01 -2.66 -21.16
N GLU A 87 23.02 -3.44 -21.54
CA GLU A 87 22.85 -4.82 -22.02
C GLU A 87 21.81 -5.60 -21.19
N PRO A 88 20.82 -6.25 -21.85
CA PRO A 88 19.76 -6.94 -21.15
C PRO A 88 20.35 -8.03 -20.24
N SER A 89 19.92 -8.03 -18.97
CA SER A 89 20.18 -9.15 -18.06
C SER A 89 19.70 -10.44 -18.75
N PRO A 90 20.52 -11.50 -18.80
CA PRO A 90 20.17 -12.74 -19.48
C PRO A 90 18.98 -13.47 -18.83
N ARG A 91 18.55 -13.03 -17.63
CA ARG A 91 17.42 -13.58 -16.89
C ARG A 91 16.55 -12.46 -16.36
N GLY A 92 15.25 -12.53 -16.67
CA GLY A 92 14.23 -11.65 -16.12
C GLY A 92 13.67 -12.13 -14.79
N LEU A 93 13.07 -11.21 -14.02
CA LEU A 93 12.39 -11.55 -12.78
C LEU A 93 11.15 -12.42 -13.09
N PRO A 94 11.05 -13.65 -12.54
CA PRO A 94 9.95 -14.53 -12.86
C PRO A 94 8.59 -13.98 -12.40
N LEU A 95 7.57 -14.09 -13.25
CA LEU A 95 6.21 -13.59 -12.95
C LEU A 95 5.59 -14.22 -11.69
N TRP A 96 5.97 -15.46 -11.35
CA TRP A 96 5.48 -16.11 -10.14
C TRP A 96 5.90 -15.38 -8.85
N ILE A 97 6.99 -14.60 -8.87
CA ILE A 97 7.41 -13.78 -7.72
C ILE A 97 6.35 -12.72 -7.42
N PHE A 98 5.76 -12.10 -8.45
CA PHE A 98 4.68 -11.14 -8.27
C PHE A 98 3.42 -11.80 -7.72
N ALA A 99 3.10 -13.01 -8.21
CA ALA A 99 1.97 -13.78 -7.69
C ALA A 99 2.20 -14.17 -6.22
N ALA A 100 3.41 -14.58 -5.86
CA ALA A 100 3.78 -14.91 -4.49
C ALA A 100 3.76 -13.67 -3.57
N ALA A 101 4.26 -12.52 -4.05
CA ALA A 101 4.16 -11.25 -3.32
C ALA A 101 2.70 -10.84 -3.08
N ALA A 102 1.85 -10.95 -4.11
CA ALA A 102 0.42 -10.70 -4.00
C ALA A 102 -0.26 -11.63 -3.00
N LEU A 103 0.12 -12.91 -2.97
CA LEU A 103 -0.39 -13.91 -2.02
C LEU A 103 0.05 -13.60 -0.58
N VAL A 104 1.32 -13.27 -0.36
CA VAL A 104 1.82 -12.89 0.97
C VAL A 104 1.11 -11.63 1.49
N ALA A 105 0.83 -10.66 0.61
CA ALA A 105 0.10 -9.43 0.94
C ALA A 105 -1.37 -9.65 1.31
N VAL A 106 -1.96 -10.82 1.02
CA VAL A 106 -3.31 -11.19 1.49
C VAL A 106 -3.34 -11.27 3.01
N GLY A 107 -2.26 -11.74 3.67
CA GLY A 107 -2.21 -11.88 5.12
C GLY A 107 -2.53 -10.57 5.87
N PRO A 108 -1.77 -9.49 5.63
CA PRO A 108 -2.06 -8.17 6.21
C PRO A 108 -3.45 -7.63 5.88
N ALA A 109 -3.96 -7.87 4.66
CA ALA A 109 -5.30 -7.43 4.26
C ALA A 109 -6.42 -8.19 4.99
N LEU A 110 -6.26 -9.50 5.18
CA LEU A 110 -7.20 -10.31 5.99
C LEU A 110 -7.13 -9.94 7.47
N ALA A 111 -5.96 -9.54 7.97
CA ALA A 111 -5.78 -9.14 9.36
C ALA A 111 -6.68 -7.95 9.74
N ILE A 112 -7.01 -7.06 8.82
CA ILE A 112 -7.86 -5.88 9.08
C ILE A 112 -9.35 -6.08 8.78
N LEU A 113 -9.77 -7.23 8.24
CA LEU A 113 -11.19 -7.52 8.04
C LEU A 113 -11.97 -7.53 9.38
N PRO A 114 -13.19 -6.97 9.43
CA PRO A 114 -14.11 -7.21 10.53
C PRO A 114 -14.42 -8.70 10.69
N LYS A 115 -14.26 -9.26 11.89
CA LYS A 115 -14.65 -10.64 12.20
C LYS A 115 -16.03 -10.64 12.85
N LEU A 116 -16.99 -11.27 12.20
CA LEU A 116 -18.33 -11.44 12.76
C LEU A 116 -18.27 -12.47 13.89
N MET A 117 -18.79 -12.09 15.05
CA MET A 117 -18.96 -12.93 16.23
C MET A 117 -20.47 -13.03 16.54
N PRO A 118 -20.93 -14.08 17.25
CA PRO A 118 -22.35 -14.23 17.60
C PRO A 118 -22.96 -12.98 18.28
N ASP A 119 -22.18 -12.29 19.11
CA ASP A 119 -22.63 -11.15 19.91
C ASP A 119 -22.09 -9.79 19.43
N GLY A 120 -21.46 -9.73 18.24
CA GLY A 120 -20.93 -8.46 17.73
C GLY A 120 -19.87 -8.58 16.64
N ILE A 121 -19.05 -7.54 16.51
CA ILE A 121 -17.97 -7.46 15.52
C ILE A 121 -16.63 -7.33 16.25
N ALA A 122 -15.75 -8.31 16.05
CA ALA A 122 -14.38 -8.25 16.54
C ALA A 122 -13.48 -7.57 15.50
N LEU A 123 -12.72 -6.59 15.98
CA LEU A 123 -11.83 -5.76 15.17
C LEU A 123 -10.40 -6.02 15.63
N ALA A 124 -9.50 -6.27 14.69
CA ALA A 124 -8.11 -6.55 15.04
C ALA A 124 -7.42 -5.26 15.51
N SER A 125 -6.49 -5.35 16.46
CA SER A 125 -5.74 -4.18 16.95
C SER A 125 -5.17 -3.28 15.82
N PRO A 126 -4.64 -3.80 14.69
CA PRO A 126 -4.23 -3.00 13.53
C PRO A 126 -5.29 -2.07 12.90
N ILE A 127 -6.57 -2.27 13.22
CA ILE A 127 -7.66 -1.40 12.81
C ILE A 127 -8.25 -0.55 13.94
N TYR A 128 -7.69 -0.65 15.14
CA TYR A 128 -8.16 0.09 16.33
C TYR A 128 -8.20 1.60 16.08
N ASP A 129 -7.37 2.09 15.16
CA ASP A 129 -7.47 3.45 14.61
C ASP A 129 -8.53 3.53 13.48
N HIS A 130 -9.81 3.40 13.84
CA HIS A 130 -10.95 3.58 12.92
C HIS A 130 -11.01 4.96 12.27
N ALA A 131 -10.14 5.89 12.70
CA ALA A 131 -9.89 7.14 11.99
C ALA A 131 -9.56 6.91 10.53
N LYS A 132 -8.82 5.85 10.16
CA LYS A 132 -8.49 5.57 8.75
C LYS A 132 -9.76 5.43 7.90
N ILE A 133 -10.70 4.60 8.34
CA ILE A 133 -11.94 4.33 7.60
C ILE A 133 -12.81 5.60 7.50
N ALA A 134 -13.03 6.27 8.64
CA ALA A 134 -13.82 7.48 8.68
C ALA A 134 -13.21 8.61 7.83
N LEU A 135 -11.88 8.72 7.80
CA LEU A 135 -11.18 9.70 6.97
C LEU A 135 -11.27 9.37 5.48
N VAL A 136 -11.22 8.09 5.09
CA VAL A 136 -11.44 7.70 3.70
C VAL A 136 -12.86 8.06 3.26
N ASP A 137 -13.88 7.70 4.05
CA ASP A 137 -15.27 8.07 3.77
C ASP A 137 -15.46 9.59 3.74
N GLU A 138 -14.77 10.33 4.61
CA GLU A 138 -14.81 11.78 4.66
C GLU A 138 -14.20 12.41 3.41
N ILE A 139 -13.04 11.93 2.94
CA ILE A 139 -12.44 12.38 1.66
C ILE A 139 -13.41 12.12 0.50
N VAL A 140 -14.07 10.96 0.48
CA VAL A 140 -15.06 10.64 -0.56
C VAL A 140 -16.25 11.60 -0.52
N ARG A 141 -16.69 12.01 0.67
CA ARG A 141 -17.87 12.87 0.87
C ARG A 141 -17.60 14.34 0.65
N THR A 142 -16.49 14.87 1.18
CA THR A 142 -16.19 16.31 1.19
C THR A 142 -15.06 16.71 0.25
N GLY A 143 -14.35 15.74 -0.32
CA GLY A 143 -13.19 15.98 -1.16
C GLY A 143 -11.94 16.34 -0.35
N VAL A 144 -11.13 17.21 -0.94
CA VAL A 144 -9.77 17.51 -0.50
C VAL A 144 -9.56 19.02 -0.33
N PRO A 145 -9.01 19.50 0.81
CA PRO A 145 -8.64 18.77 2.02
C PRO A 145 -9.85 18.25 2.80
N PRO A 146 -9.72 17.13 3.55
CA PRO A 146 -10.83 16.53 4.26
C PRO A 146 -11.17 17.34 5.50
N ALA A 147 -12.47 17.49 5.76
CA ALA A 147 -12.93 17.92 7.07
C ALA A 147 -12.55 16.87 8.13
N ASN A 148 -12.43 17.27 9.39
CA ASN A 148 -12.20 16.35 10.49
C ASN A 148 -13.53 15.65 10.85
N PRO A 149 -13.63 14.31 10.68
CA PRO A 149 -14.88 13.59 10.92
C PRO A 149 -15.21 13.42 12.40
N PHE A 150 -14.29 13.78 13.31
CA PHE A 150 -14.43 13.61 14.76
C PHE A 150 -14.62 14.93 15.51
N LEU A 151 -14.00 16.01 15.02
CA LEU A 151 -13.99 17.31 15.70
C LEU A 151 -14.38 18.44 14.73
N GLY A 152 -15.52 19.08 15.03
CA GLY A 152 -15.86 20.38 14.48
C GLY A 152 -15.34 21.51 15.38
N THR A 153 -15.01 22.66 14.80
CA THR A 153 -14.78 23.89 15.58
C THR A 153 -16.01 24.79 15.49
N ALA A 154 -16.16 25.72 16.43
CA ALA A 154 -17.22 26.74 16.38
C ALA A 154 -17.18 27.60 15.09
N HIS A 155 -16.08 27.56 14.34
CA HIS A 155 -15.83 28.36 13.14
C HIS A 155 -15.76 27.54 11.85
N GLY A 156 -16.11 26.25 11.89
CA GLY A 156 -16.11 25.37 10.72
C GLY A 156 -15.54 23.97 10.99
N PRO A 157 -15.56 23.07 9.99
CA PRO A 157 -14.97 21.74 10.14
C PRO A 157 -13.50 21.85 10.54
N GLY A 158 -13.06 21.10 11.56
CA GLY A 158 -11.65 21.05 11.93
C GLY A 158 -10.79 20.56 10.77
N SER A 159 -9.53 20.96 10.70
CA SER A 159 -8.58 20.40 9.72
C SER A 159 -8.00 19.08 10.22
N THR A 160 -7.72 18.15 9.30
CA THR A 160 -7.05 16.88 9.62
C THR A 160 -5.65 16.87 9.02
N ALA A 161 -4.61 16.78 9.86
CA ALA A 161 -3.21 16.70 9.42
C ALA A 161 -2.67 15.25 9.29
N TYR A 162 -3.55 14.25 9.38
CA TYR A 162 -3.19 12.84 9.58
C TYR A 162 -3.02 12.09 8.25
N TYR A 163 -1.90 11.34 8.10
CA TYR A 163 -1.49 10.44 6.98
C TYR A 163 -2.21 10.61 5.62
N TYR A 164 -2.29 11.85 5.18
CA TYR A 164 -3.31 12.24 4.23
C TYR A 164 -3.13 11.59 2.85
N PHE A 165 -1.88 11.40 2.44
CA PHE A 165 -1.57 10.89 1.11
C PHE A 165 -2.00 9.45 0.89
N TRP A 166 -1.77 8.56 1.86
CA TRP A 166 -2.18 7.16 1.75
C TRP A 166 -3.71 7.01 1.82
N LEU A 167 -4.35 7.76 2.72
CA LEU A 167 -5.81 7.80 2.83
C LEU A 167 -6.47 8.34 1.56
N PHE A 168 -5.86 9.34 0.92
CA PHE A 168 -6.29 9.81 -0.41
C PHE A 168 -6.20 8.70 -1.46
N GLY A 169 -5.12 7.90 -1.46
CA GLY A 169 -5.00 6.71 -2.30
C GLY A 169 -6.16 5.72 -2.11
N ALA A 170 -6.50 5.40 -0.86
CA ALA A 170 -7.65 4.55 -0.55
C ALA A 170 -8.98 5.21 -0.98
N ALA A 171 -9.15 6.52 -0.75
CA ALA A 171 -10.35 7.25 -1.16
C ALA A 171 -10.57 7.24 -2.68
N GLN A 172 -9.49 7.26 -3.49
CA GLN A 172 -9.60 7.07 -4.93
C GLN A 172 -10.26 5.73 -5.27
N LEU A 173 -9.88 4.66 -4.57
CA LEU A 173 -10.46 3.32 -4.78
C LEU A 173 -11.94 3.29 -4.38
N ALA A 174 -12.29 3.85 -3.21
CA ALA A 174 -13.68 3.97 -2.76
C ALA A 174 -14.53 4.75 -3.77
N HIS A 175 -14.04 5.90 -4.23
CA HIS A 175 -14.78 6.77 -5.15
C HIS A 175 -14.95 6.14 -6.55
N LEU A 176 -13.94 5.43 -7.06
CA LEU A 176 -14.01 4.73 -8.36
C LEU A 176 -14.92 3.49 -8.33
N SER A 177 -14.99 2.80 -7.20
CA SER A 177 -15.76 1.55 -7.05
C SER A 177 -17.17 1.74 -6.49
N GLY A 178 -17.43 2.87 -5.82
CA GLY A 178 -18.60 3.06 -4.98
C GLY A 178 -18.56 2.26 -3.66
N ALA A 179 -17.40 1.70 -3.30
CA ALA A 179 -17.22 0.98 -2.04
C ALA A 179 -17.07 1.94 -0.85
N THR A 180 -17.14 1.40 0.38
CA THR A 180 -16.91 2.18 1.59
C THR A 180 -15.42 2.26 1.91
N GLY A 181 -15.06 3.11 2.88
CA GLY A 181 -13.70 3.23 3.38
C GLY A 181 -13.13 1.90 3.87
N TRP A 182 -13.98 0.96 4.32
CA TRP A 182 -13.55 -0.38 4.73
C TRP A 182 -12.89 -1.16 3.59
N GLU A 183 -13.61 -1.36 2.49
CA GLU A 183 -13.09 -2.14 1.37
C GLU A 183 -11.92 -1.47 0.68
N ALA A 184 -11.93 -0.13 0.64
CA ALA A 184 -10.83 0.67 0.13
C ALA A 184 -9.57 0.56 0.99
N ASP A 185 -9.67 0.61 2.31
CA ASP A 185 -8.54 0.44 3.24
C ASP A 185 -7.95 -0.98 3.15
N ILE A 186 -8.80 -2.01 3.06
CA ILE A 186 -8.39 -3.41 2.84
C ILE A 186 -7.61 -3.55 1.54
N ALA A 187 -8.14 -3.00 0.45
CA ALA A 187 -7.49 -3.05 -0.86
C ALA A 187 -6.20 -2.24 -0.90
N ALA A 188 -6.17 -1.04 -0.30
CA ALA A 188 -4.97 -0.22 -0.23
C ALA A 188 -3.89 -0.89 0.63
N THR A 189 -4.26 -1.54 1.73
CA THR A 189 -3.35 -2.34 2.57
C THR A 189 -2.74 -3.50 1.78
N TRP A 190 -3.58 -4.26 1.07
CA TRP A 190 -3.11 -5.31 0.17
C TRP A 190 -2.16 -4.75 -0.90
N PHE A 191 -2.54 -3.66 -1.56
CA PHE A 191 -1.76 -3.07 -2.64
C PHE A 191 -0.40 -2.57 -2.14
N THR A 192 -0.37 -1.89 -0.99
CA THR A 192 0.88 -1.44 -0.35
C THR A 192 1.79 -2.62 -0.02
N GLY A 193 1.22 -3.70 0.52
CA GLY A 193 1.97 -4.93 0.79
C GLY A 193 2.56 -5.52 -0.50
N PHE A 194 1.73 -5.67 -1.53
CA PHE A 194 2.16 -6.15 -2.83
C PHE A 194 3.25 -5.27 -3.46
N ALA A 195 3.07 -3.95 -3.46
CA ALA A 195 3.98 -2.98 -4.06
C ALA A 195 5.36 -2.97 -3.38
N SER A 196 5.38 -2.99 -2.03
CA SER A 196 6.64 -3.05 -1.27
C SER A 196 7.39 -4.36 -1.51
N LEU A 197 6.69 -5.52 -1.46
CA LEU A 197 7.32 -6.81 -1.73
C LEU A 197 7.81 -6.95 -3.17
N ALA A 198 7.04 -6.47 -4.15
CA ALA A 198 7.46 -6.48 -5.56
C ALA A 198 8.76 -5.70 -5.71
N LEU A 199 8.84 -4.49 -5.16
CA LEU A 199 10.03 -3.64 -5.18
C LEU A 199 11.22 -4.31 -4.49
N MET A 200 11.05 -4.81 -3.26
CA MET A 200 12.11 -5.49 -2.49
C MET A 200 12.62 -6.74 -3.21
N CYS A 201 11.72 -7.54 -3.80
CA CYS A 201 12.08 -8.71 -4.59
C CYS A 201 12.88 -8.32 -5.85
N GLY A 202 12.46 -7.28 -6.56
CA GLY A 202 13.17 -6.76 -7.73
C GLY A 202 14.56 -6.23 -7.39
N LEU A 203 14.69 -5.52 -6.27
CA LEU A 203 15.98 -5.03 -5.75
C LEU A 203 16.89 -6.20 -5.39
N ALA A 204 16.41 -7.16 -4.60
CA ALA A 204 17.18 -8.34 -4.22
C ALA A 204 17.62 -9.16 -5.44
N PHE A 205 16.70 -9.38 -6.40
CA PHE A 205 16.98 -10.06 -7.65
C PHE A 205 18.11 -9.36 -8.41
N ARG A 206 18.02 -8.04 -8.59
CA ARG A 206 19.05 -7.25 -9.30
C ARG A 206 20.39 -7.29 -8.59
N LEU A 207 20.42 -7.01 -7.28
CA LEU A 207 21.65 -6.96 -6.48
C LEU A 207 22.33 -8.33 -6.36
N SER A 208 21.55 -9.42 -6.44
CA SER A 208 22.07 -10.79 -6.39
C SER A 208 22.58 -11.32 -7.74
N GLY A 209 22.57 -10.51 -8.81
CA GLY A 209 22.94 -10.97 -10.16
C GLY A 209 21.88 -11.88 -10.79
N ALA A 210 20.60 -11.50 -10.68
CA ALA A 210 19.46 -12.18 -11.29
C ALA A 210 19.20 -13.61 -10.75
N ARG A 211 19.38 -13.82 -9.45
CA ARG A 211 19.06 -15.10 -8.77
C ARG A 211 17.67 -15.05 -8.15
N SER A 212 16.72 -15.85 -8.66
CA SER A 212 15.35 -15.88 -8.11
C SER A 212 15.26 -16.33 -6.65
N SER A 213 16.28 -17.04 -6.14
CA SER A 213 16.36 -17.42 -4.73
C SER A 213 16.46 -16.23 -3.78
N SER A 214 17.02 -15.09 -4.21
CA SER A 214 17.08 -13.88 -3.38
C SER A 214 15.70 -13.24 -3.19
N ALA A 215 14.89 -13.20 -4.25
CA ALA A 215 13.50 -12.75 -4.17
C ALA A 215 12.65 -13.70 -3.30
N LEU A 216 12.85 -15.03 -3.42
CA LEU A 216 12.19 -15.99 -2.53
C LEU A 216 12.59 -15.76 -1.06
N PHE A 217 13.86 -15.48 -0.80
CA PHE A 217 14.36 -15.20 0.54
C PHE A 217 13.70 -13.94 1.13
N VAL A 218 13.49 -12.89 0.33
CA VAL A 218 12.72 -11.70 0.75
C VAL A 218 11.30 -12.08 1.18
N LEU A 219 10.60 -12.89 0.39
CA LEU A 219 9.23 -13.33 0.72
C LEU A 219 9.19 -14.15 2.01
N LEU A 220 10.16 -15.05 2.21
CA LEU A 220 10.26 -15.84 3.45
C LEU A 220 10.57 -14.97 4.67
N LEU A 221 11.47 -14.00 4.53
CA LEU A 221 11.79 -13.05 5.60
C LEU A 221 10.61 -12.13 5.93
N ALA A 222 9.80 -11.77 4.93
CA ALA A 222 8.60 -10.96 5.14
C ALA A 222 7.56 -11.67 6.01
N LEU A 223 7.52 -13.01 5.99
CA LEU A 223 6.71 -13.83 6.90
C LEU A 223 7.30 -13.93 8.31
N GLY A 224 8.54 -13.49 8.50
CA GLY A 224 9.22 -13.47 9.79
C GLY A 224 8.57 -12.48 10.76
N GLY A 225 8.41 -12.92 12.01
CA GLY A 225 7.93 -12.10 13.12
C GLY A 225 9.00 -11.87 14.17
N SER A 226 8.62 -11.22 15.28
CA SER A 226 9.50 -11.10 16.44
C SER A 226 9.79 -12.48 17.03
N LEU A 227 11.05 -12.76 17.37
CA LEU A 227 11.43 -13.95 18.14
C LEU A 227 11.11 -13.81 19.64
N ARG A 228 10.68 -12.62 20.11
CA ARG A 228 10.35 -12.38 21.52
C ARG A 228 9.37 -13.40 22.11
N PRO A 229 8.27 -13.82 21.46
CA PRO A 229 7.39 -14.83 22.02
C PRO A 229 8.07 -16.19 22.20
N VAL A 230 8.95 -16.57 21.27
CA VAL A 230 9.73 -17.83 21.36
C VAL A 230 10.72 -17.76 22.51
N LEU A 231 11.42 -16.62 22.64
CA LEU A 231 12.35 -16.38 23.74
C LEU A 231 11.61 -16.33 25.09
N ALA A 232 10.45 -15.67 25.17
CA ALA A 232 9.65 -15.58 26.37
C ALA A 232 9.09 -16.94 26.79
N ALA A 233 8.70 -17.78 25.83
CA ALA A 233 8.29 -19.16 26.10
C ALA A 233 9.45 -20.02 26.63
N GLN A 234 10.68 -19.78 26.16
CA GLN A 234 11.85 -20.58 26.53
C GLN A 234 12.52 -20.13 27.84
N PHE A 235 12.56 -18.82 28.10
CA PHE A 235 13.34 -18.21 29.19
C PHE A 235 12.49 -17.48 30.23
N GLY A 236 11.17 -17.36 30.00
CA GLY A 236 10.25 -16.57 30.82
C GLY A 236 10.14 -15.12 30.34
N ALA A 237 8.93 -14.56 30.36
CA ALA A 237 8.65 -13.20 29.89
C ALA A 237 9.47 -12.15 30.66
N ASP A 238 9.52 -12.25 31.99
CA ASP A 238 10.25 -11.29 32.85
C ASP A 238 11.76 -11.26 32.55
N ALA A 239 12.35 -12.42 32.25
CA ALA A 239 13.78 -12.51 31.92
C ALA A 239 14.09 -11.89 30.55
N VAL A 240 13.18 -12.05 29.59
CA VAL A 240 13.30 -11.45 28.26
C VAL A 240 13.09 -9.95 28.33
N ASP A 241 12.12 -9.47 29.09
CA ASP A 241 11.83 -8.04 29.26
C ASP A 241 12.87 -7.32 30.12
N ALA A 242 13.57 -8.03 31.02
CA ALA A 242 14.72 -7.49 31.73
C ALA A 242 15.99 -7.40 30.86
N ALA A 243 16.12 -8.27 29.86
CA ALA A 243 17.31 -8.36 29.00
C ALA A 243 17.20 -7.56 27.70
N LEU A 244 15.98 -7.36 27.20
CA LEU A 244 15.71 -6.59 25.98
C LEU A 244 15.03 -5.28 26.36
N GLU A 245 15.25 -4.22 25.58
CA GLU A 245 14.39 -3.04 25.62
C GLU A 245 12.91 -3.45 25.56
N PRO A 246 11.97 -2.64 26.06
CA PRO A 246 10.55 -2.87 25.83
C PRO A 246 10.31 -3.17 24.35
N ALA A 247 9.30 -3.97 24.01
CA ALA A 247 9.00 -4.28 22.62
C ALA A 247 8.68 -2.96 21.87
N THR A 248 9.72 -2.35 21.31
CA THR A 248 9.64 -1.17 20.48
C THR A 248 9.12 -1.65 19.14
N GLY A 249 8.24 -0.86 18.52
CA GLY A 249 7.42 -1.23 17.36
C GLY A 249 8.15 -1.58 16.07
N LEU A 250 9.39 -2.09 16.09
CA LEU A 250 9.98 -2.92 15.04
C LEU A 250 9.22 -4.25 14.93
N ALA A 251 7.94 -4.12 14.62
CA ALA A 251 7.09 -5.21 14.24
C ALA A 251 7.49 -5.62 12.82
N GLY A 252 7.48 -6.93 12.56
CA GLY A 252 7.81 -7.46 11.25
C GLY A 252 6.93 -6.88 10.15
N TRP A 253 7.35 -7.05 8.90
CA TRP A 253 6.69 -6.51 7.72
C TRP A 253 5.16 -6.78 7.70
N LEU A 254 4.73 -7.99 8.11
CA LEU A 254 3.31 -8.36 8.18
C LEU A 254 2.51 -7.41 9.09
N PHE A 255 3.03 -7.14 10.29
CA PHE A 255 2.34 -6.29 11.25
C PHE A 255 2.31 -4.85 10.76
N GLN A 256 3.45 -4.31 10.31
CA GLN A 256 3.52 -2.93 9.81
C GLN A 256 2.61 -2.70 8.62
N THR A 257 2.53 -3.67 7.71
CA THR A 257 1.64 -3.57 6.55
C THR A 257 0.17 -3.50 6.98
N SER A 258 -0.24 -4.25 8.00
CA SER A 258 -1.63 -4.20 8.51
C SER A 258 -1.92 -2.99 9.40
N TRP A 259 -0.94 -2.55 10.20
CA TRP A 259 -1.10 -1.51 11.22
C TRP A 259 -0.93 -0.11 10.62
N SER A 260 0.21 0.11 9.97
CA SER A 260 0.62 1.37 9.35
C SER A 260 1.09 1.16 7.91
N PRO A 261 0.20 0.77 6.98
CA PRO A 261 0.56 0.62 5.57
C PRO A 261 1.18 1.89 4.99
N HIS A 262 0.78 3.08 5.45
CA HIS A 262 1.40 4.34 5.06
C HIS A 262 2.90 4.43 5.38
N HIS A 263 3.40 3.80 6.46
CA HIS A 263 4.83 3.71 6.74
C HIS A 263 5.53 2.74 5.78
N VAL A 264 4.89 1.62 5.46
CA VAL A 264 5.41 0.65 4.47
C VAL A 264 5.44 1.25 3.06
N ALA A 265 4.49 2.13 2.74
CA ALA A 265 4.45 2.84 1.47
C ALA A 265 5.50 3.96 1.37
N ALA A 266 5.98 4.49 2.49
CA ALA A 266 6.97 5.57 2.56
C ALA A 266 8.42 5.08 2.65
N GLY A 267 8.65 3.83 3.10
CA GLY A 267 9.97 3.21 3.23
C GLY A 267 10.47 2.59 1.92
#